data_AF-A0A8I1IQ74-F1
#
_entry.id   AF-A0A8I1IQ74-F1
#
_cell.length_a   1.000
_cell.length_b   1.000
_cell.length_c   1.000
_cell.angle_alpha   90.00
_cell.angle_beta   90.00
_cell.angle_gamma   90.00
#
_symmetry.space_group_name_H-M   'P 1'
#
loop_
_entity.id
_entity.type
_entity.pdbx_description
1 polymer ?
#
loop_
_entity_poly.entity_id
_entity_poly.type
_entity_poly.pdbx_seq_one_letter_code
_entity_poly.pdbx_strand_id
1 'polypeptide(L)'
;MKNRVGKPKQYSIDQLDCLLLKYVENNPSATITYIDLERATGVGRNTWSRNMKEKIENLNRPPSILEKGNESSLPLPNMDELVKNNIGNQQKLIQALNQVNSIIQKLYVKAKSVHIFEQEIEDLNNKIIKINEELIVEKNKLLREQVEHFSQAYRNIAVTSSYPDSELKNVFDFKKGDKKNKDKIMTDLIEQFDMFGPK
;
A
#
# COMPACT_ATOMS: atom_id res chain seq x y z
N MET A 1 7.62 53.16 56.92
CA MET A 1 7.82 51.70 56.81
C MET A 1 8.64 51.42 55.55
N LYS A 2 9.82 50.81 55.66
CA LYS A 2 10.63 50.44 54.47
C LYS A 2 10.01 49.17 53.86
N ASN A 3 9.52 49.26 52.62
CA ASN A 3 9.04 48.10 51.88
C ASN A 3 10.18 47.09 51.74
N ARG A 4 9.97 45.85 52.20
CA ARG A 4 10.91 44.75 51.94
C ARG A 4 10.87 44.46 50.44
N VAL A 5 11.82 45.04 49.70
CA VAL A 5 12.01 44.75 48.29
C VAL A 5 12.32 43.25 48.20
N GLY A 6 11.41 42.48 47.60
CA GLY A 6 11.60 41.05 47.38
C GLY A 6 12.88 40.80 46.57
N LYS A 7 13.45 39.59 46.73
CA LYS A 7 14.65 39.17 45.99
C LYS A 7 14.48 39.46 44.47
N PRO A 8 15.45 40.11 43.80
CA PRO A 8 15.34 40.46 42.39
C PRO A 8 15.10 39.23 41.52
N LYS A 9 14.35 39.40 40.42
CA LYS A 9 14.07 38.33 39.45
C LYS A 9 15.40 37.80 38.89
N GLN A 10 15.67 36.52 39.11
CA GLN A 10 16.93 35.87 38.73
C GLN A 10 17.04 35.59 37.22
N TYR A 11 15.92 35.57 36.50
CA TYR A 11 15.84 35.35 35.06
C TYR A 11 14.92 36.38 34.41
N SER A 12 15.33 36.92 33.27
CA SER A 12 14.45 37.72 32.39
C SER A 12 13.51 36.83 31.59
N ILE A 13 12.40 37.40 31.09
CA ILE A 13 11.43 36.67 30.26
C ILE A 13 12.11 36.17 28.98
N ASP A 14 12.96 37.00 28.34
CA ASP A 14 13.65 36.64 27.10
C ASP A 14 14.63 35.45 27.29
N GLN A 15 15.30 35.38 28.44
CA GLN A 15 16.15 34.23 28.78
C GLN A 15 15.34 32.95 28.96
N LEU A 16 14.18 33.04 29.63
CA LEU A 16 13.27 31.90 29.78
C LEU A 16 12.72 31.44 28.42
N ASP A 17 12.45 32.39 27.52
CA ASP A 17 12.02 32.09 26.15
C ASP A 17 13.07 31.34 25.35
N CYS A 18 14.33 31.79 25.39
CA CYS A 18 15.42 31.11 24.70
C CYS A 18 15.64 29.68 25.23
N LEU A 19 15.57 29.50 26.55
CA LEU A 19 15.72 28.19 27.19
C LEU A 19 14.55 27.26 26.85
N LEU A 20 13.32 27.78 26.81
CA LEU A 20 12.13 27.02 26.46
C LEU A 20 12.17 26.57 25.00
N LEU A 21 12.55 27.46 24.07
CA LEU A 21 12.70 27.12 22.65
C LEU A 21 13.74 26.01 22.45
N LYS A 22 14.91 26.13 23.08
CA LYS A 22 15.96 25.12 23.03
C LYS A 22 15.51 23.77 23.60
N TYR A 23 14.67 23.78 24.64
CA TYR A 23 14.10 22.54 25.18
C TYR A 23 13.14 21.87 24.19
N VAL A 24 12.26 22.63 23.56
CA VAL A 24 11.27 22.15 22.59
C VAL A 24 11.94 21.58 21.34
N GLU A 25 12.98 22.23 20.83
CA GLU A 25 13.74 21.73 19.67
C GLU A 25 14.39 20.37 19.92
N ASN A 26 14.88 20.14 21.14
CA ASN A 26 15.53 18.88 21.52
C ASN A 26 14.54 17.77 21.90
N ASN A 27 13.26 18.09 22.13
CA ASN A 27 12.24 17.14 22.54
C ASN A 27 10.97 17.32 21.68
N PRO A 28 11.07 17.08 20.36
CA PRO A 28 9.90 17.16 19.50
C PRO A 28 8.86 16.13 19.98
N SER A 29 7.63 16.58 20.21
CA SER A 29 6.48 15.77 20.64
C SER A 29 6.40 15.38 22.12
N ALA A 30 7.30 15.86 22.99
CA ALA A 30 7.16 15.65 24.43
C ALA A 30 6.26 16.72 25.08
N THR A 31 5.36 16.30 25.97
CA THR A 31 4.62 17.23 26.83
C THR A 31 5.59 17.97 27.74
N ILE A 32 5.57 19.30 27.71
CA ILE A 32 6.47 20.15 28.46
C ILE A 32 5.99 20.21 29.92
N THR A 33 6.70 19.53 30.82
CA THR A 33 6.44 19.64 32.26
C THR A 33 7.45 20.58 32.93
N TYR A 34 7.05 21.24 34.01
CA TYR A 34 7.97 22.09 34.77
C TYR A 34 9.14 21.29 35.38
N ILE A 35 8.92 20.01 35.67
CA ILE A 35 9.94 19.10 36.23
C ILE A 35 11.04 18.87 35.20
N ASP A 36 10.64 18.59 33.96
CA ASP A 36 11.59 18.29 32.90
C ASP A 36 12.34 19.55 32.44
N LEU A 37 11.65 20.69 32.43
CA LEU A 37 12.31 21.99 32.22
C LEU A 37 13.35 22.28 33.30
N GLU A 38 13.07 22.01 34.58
CA GLU A 38 14.05 22.20 35.66
C GLU A 38 15.26 21.27 35.48
N ARG A 39 15.05 20.00 35.12
CA ARG A 39 16.13 19.05 34.84
C ARG A 39 16.99 19.48 33.66
N ALA A 40 16.37 19.98 32.59
CA ALA A 40 17.08 20.35 31.37
C ALA A 40 17.75 21.72 31.42
N THR A 41 17.19 22.67 32.17
CA THR A 41 17.65 24.08 32.16
C THR A 41 18.29 24.52 33.48
N GLY A 42 18.14 23.74 34.56
CA GLY A 42 18.55 24.14 35.91
C GLY A 42 17.70 25.27 36.52
N VAL A 43 16.67 25.74 35.80
CA VAL A 43 15.77 26.80 36.27
C VAL A 43 14.63 26.18 37.08
N GLY A 44 14.47 26.63 38.32
CA GLY A 44 13.49 26.04 39.24
C GLY A 44 12.04 26.10 38.72
N ARG A 45 11.25 25.06 39.02
CA ARG A 45 9.85 24.91 38.57
C ARG A 45 8.97 26.12 38.87
N ASN A 46 9.18 26.74 40.04
CA ASN A 46 8.44 27.92 40.47
C ASN A 46 8.70 29.13 39.56
N THR A 47 9.90 29.25 38.99
CA THR A 47 10.23 30.30 38.03
C THR A 47 9.48 30.09 36.72
N TRP A 48 9.42 28.84 36.23
CA TRP A 48 8.64 28.50 35.04
C TRP A 48 7.15 28.71 35.24
N SER A 49 6.58 28.18 36.32
CA SER A 49 5.16 28.32 36.64
C SER A 49 4.73 29.79 36.83
N ARG A 50 5.58 30.63 37.42
CA ARG A 50 5.22 32.05 37.64
C ARG A 50 5.34 32.93 36.39
N ASN A 51 6.30 32.65 35.51
CA ASN A 51 6.62 33.55 34.40
C ASN A 51 6.14 33.01 33.03
N MET A 52 5.96 31.70 32.88
CA MET A 52 5.78 31.03 31.58
C MET A 52 4.58 30.07 31.54
N LYS A 53 3.74 30.05 32.57
CA LYS A 53 2.60 29.11 32.68
C LYS A 53 1.72 29.11 31.44
N GLU A 54 1.23 30.27 31.04
CA GLU A 54 0.33 30.40 29.89
C GLU A 54 0.99 29.94 28.59
N LYS A 55 2.27 30.29 28.39
CA LYS A 55 3.02 29.88 27.19
C LYS A 55 3.24 28.38 27.14
N ILE A 56 3.58 27.76 28.26
CA ILE A 56 3.77 26.31 28.38
C ILE A 56 2.43 25.58 28.21
N GLU A 57 1.34 26.11 28.78
CA GLU A 57 -0.01 25.58 28.58
C GLU A 57 -0.44 25.65 27.12
N ASN A 58 -0.13 26.74 26.42
CA ASN A 58 -0.40 26.89 24.98
C ASN A 58 0.44 25.94 24.12
N LEU A 59 1.71 25.71 24.47
CA LEU A 59 2.57 24.75 23.76
C LEU A 59 2.15 23.30 23.99
N ASN A 60 1.62 23.00 25.18
CA ASN A 60 1.09 21.67 25.51
C ASN A 60 -0.33 21.44 25.01
N ARG A 61 -1.07 22.51 24.68
CA ARG A 61 -2.41 22.37 24.15
C ARG A 61 -2.30 21.66 22.80
N PRO A 62 -3.06 20.57 22.57
CA PRO A 62 -3.15 20.00 21.23
C PRO A 62 -3.57 21.12 20.28
N PRO A 63 -2.94 21.25 19.10
CA PRO A 63 -3.31 22.30 18.15
C PRO A 63 -4.82 22.29 18.02
N SER A 64 -5.47 23.43 18.28
CA SER A 64 -6.92 23.54 18.12
C SER A 64 -7.23 23.12 16.70
N ILE A 65 -7.79 21.91 16.59
CA ILE A 65 -8.33 21.39 15.36
C ILE A 65 -9.49 22.34 15.05
N LEU A 66 -9.21 23.36 14.24
CA LEU A 66 -10.26 24.06 13.51
C LEU A 66 -11.11 22.95 12.90
N GLU A 67 -12.40 23.06 13.21
CA GLU A 67 -13.51 22.16 12.92
C GLU A 67 -13.19 21.06 11.91
N LYS A 68 -13.58 19.83 12.25
CA LYS A 68 -13.70 18.65 11.38
C LYS A 68 -14.11 19.00 9.93
N GLY A 69 -13.17 19.50 9.14
CA GLY A 69 -13.12 19.28 7.72
C GLY A 69 -12.70 17.84 7.61
N ASN A 70 -13.58 17.03 7.02
CA ASN A 70 -13.38 15.68 6.52
C ASN A 70 -11.90 15.24 6.50
N GLU A 71 -11.63 13.99 6.89
CA GLU A 71 -10.31 13.32 6.95
C GLU A 71 -9.37 13.53 5.72
N SER A 72 -9.85 14.18 4.67
CA SER A 72 -9.18 14.68 3.46
C SER A 72 -8.51 16.06 3.54
N SER A 73 -8.68 16.88 4.59
CA SER A 73 -8.12 18.25 4.61
C SER A 73 -6.75 18.30 5.29
N LEU A 74 -5.69 18.59 4.53
CA LEU A 74 -4.39 18.92 5.14
C LEU A 74 -4.54 20.10 6.11
N PRO A 75 -3.93 20.06 7.30
CA PRO A 75 -3.86 21.20 8.20
C PRO A 75 -2.86 22.21 7.62
N LEU A 76 -3.30 22.96 6.61
CA LEU A 76 -2.51 24.05 6.04
C LEU A 76 -2.57 25.25 6.99
N PRO A 77 -1.45 25.98 7.16
CA PRO A 77 -1.47 27.20 7.94
C PRO A 77 -2.38 28.23 7.26
N ASN A 78 -3.23 28.90 8.06
CA ASN A 78 -4.03 30.01 7.57
C ASN A 78 -3.09 31.19 7.29
N MET A 79 -3.03 31.61 6.01
CA MET A 79 -2.13 32.68 5.57
C MET A 79 -2.47 34.02 6.23
N ASP A 80 -3.74 34.30 6.50
CA ASP A 80 -4.16 35.52 7.18
C ASP A 80 -3.71 35.53 8.64
N GLU A 81 -3.78 34.38 9.33
CA GLU A 81 -3.25 34.25 10.70
C GLU A 81 -1.74 34.32 10.73
N LEU A 82 -1.06 33.72 9.74
CA LEU A 82 0.39 33.76 9.62
C LEU A 82 0.88 35.20 9.44
N VAL A 83 0.20 36.00 8.62
CA VAL A 83 0.51 37.42 8.48
C VAL A 83 0.18 38.15 9.77
N LYS A 84 -1.04 38.04 10.32
CA LYS A 84 -1.50 38.73 11.54
C LYS A 84 -0.58 38.50 12.75
N ASN A 85 -0.16 37.25 12.97
CA ASN A 85 0.70 36.87 14.10
C ASN A 85 2.14 37.39 13.98
N ASN A 86 2.54 37.86 12.80
CA ASN A 86 3.88 38.39 12.54
C ASN A 86 3.88 39.88 12.12
N ILE A 87 2.75 40.57 12.24
CA ILE A 87 2.66 42.02 12.01
C ILE A 87 3.59 42.73 13.01
N GLY A 88 4.64 43.37 12.49
CA GLY A 88 5.66 44.07 13.29
C GLY A 88 7.01 43.36 13.37
N ASN A 89 7.14 42.13 12.85
CA ASN A 89 8.44 41.47 12.72
C ASN A 89 8.60 40.81 11.35
N GLN A 90 9.12 41.59 10.39
CA GLN A 90 9.34 41.17 9.01
C GLN A 90 10.23 39.93 8.89
N GLN A 91 11.25 39.78 9.75
CA GLN A 91 12.13 38.60 9.72
C GLN A 91 11.40 37.32 10.11
N LYS A 92 10.55 37.37 11.16
CA LYS A 92 9.72 36.23 11.56
C LYS A 92 8.70 35.86 10.48
N LEU A 93 8.10 36.85 9.82
CA LEU A 93 7.19 36.61 8.70
C LEU A 93 7.90 35.88 7.54
N ILE A 94 9.09 36.34 7.15
CA ILE A 94 9.89 35.68 6.10
C ILE A 94 10.24 34.24 6.49
N GLN A 95 10.63 33.99 7.74
CA GLN A 95 10.90 32.63 8.23
C GLN A 95 9.68 31.72 8.15
N ALA A 96 8.51 32.20 8.60
CA ALA A 96 7.26 31.44 8.54
C ALA A 96 6.87 31.12 7.09
N LEU A 97 6.98 32.08 6.16
CA LEU A 97 6.72 31.85 4.73
C LEU A 97 7.70 30.83 4.12
N ASN A 98 8.98 30.89 4.49
CA ASN A 98 9.97 29.92 4.03
C ASN A 98 9.68 28.50 4.55
N GLN A 99 9.18 28.37 5.77
CA GLN A 99 8.74 27.07 6.30
C GLN A 99 7.56 26.50 5.50
N VAL A 100 6.56 27.34 5.19
CA VAL A 100 5.43 26.95 4.33
C VAL A 100 5.92 26.49 2.96
N ASN A 101 6.79 27.27 2.32
CA ASN A 101 7.36 26.91 1.04
C ASN A 101 8.14 25.58 1.11
N SER A 102 8.92 25.36 2.17
CA SER A 102 9.64 24.10 2.38
C SER A 102 8.69 22.90 2.49
N ILE A 103 7.57 23.06 3.20
CA ILE A 103 6.55 22.02 3.34
C ILE A 103 5.90 21.72 1.98
N ILE A 104 5.51 22.76 1.22
CA ILE A 104 4.93 22.61 -0.12
C ILE A 104 5.89 21.87 -1.04
N GLN A 105 7.17 22.24 -1.07
CA GLN A 105 8.19 21.57 -1.89
C GLN A 105 8.35 20.10 -1.49
N LYS A 106 8.40 19.78 -0.19
CA LYS A 106 8.47 18.39 0.29
C LYS A 106 7.22 17.58 -0.09
N LEU A 107 6.03 18.18 0.01
CA LEU A 107 4.78 17.54 -0.40
C LEU A 107 4.76 17.27 -1.90
N TYR A 108 5.20 18.23 -2.71
CA TYR A 108 5.30 18.06 -4.16
C TYR A 108 6.25 16.92 -4.55
N VAL A 109 7.45 16.86 -3.95
CA VAL A 109 8.40 15.77 -4.20
C VAL A 109 7.81 14.41 -3.83
N LYS A 110 7.12 14.32 -2.69
CA LYS A 110 6.43 13.09 -2.28
C LYS A 110 5.31 12.71 -3.24
N ALA A 111 4.43 13.64 -3.61
CA ALA A 111 3.35 13.39 -4.55
C ALA A 111 3.87 12.92 -5.91
N LYS A 112 4.96 13.52 -6.40
CA LYS A 112 5.63 13.07 -7.62
C LYS A 112 6.17 11.64 -7.50
N SER A 113 6.79 11.28 -6.37
CA SER A 113 7.27 9.91 -6.15
C SER A 113 6.13 8.89 -6.09
N VAL A 114 5.01 9.22 -5.44
CA VAL A 114 3.81 8.37 -5.42
C VAL A 114 3.29 8.13 -6.83
N HIS A 115 3.20 9.18 -7.65
CA HIS A 115 2.75 9.05 -9.03
C HIS A 115 3.66 8.13 -9.87
N ILE A 116 4.98 8.19 -9.65
CA ILE A 116 5.93 7.28 -10.31
C ILE A 116 5.68 5.83 -9.86
N PHE A 117 5.51 5.59 -8.56
CA PHE A 117 5.22 4.25 -8.05
C PHE A 117 3.89 3.71 -8.56
N GLU A 118 2.86 4.54 -8.69
CA GLU A 118 1.58 4.16 -9.29
C GLU A 118 1.75 3.68 -10.74
N GLN A 119 2.53 4.41 -11.54
CA GLN A 119 2.86 4.00 -12.92
C GLN A 119 3.64 2.68 -12.97
N GLU A 120 4.62 2.49 -12.09
CA GLU A 120 5.40 1.25 -12.02
C GLU A 120 4.52 0.04 -11.62
N ILE A 121 3.58 0.24 -10.70
CA ILE A 121 2.62 -0.79 -10.29
C ILE A 121 1.70 -1.16 -11.46
N GLU A 122 1.22 -0.18 -12.22
CA GLU A 122 0.40 -0.41 -13.41
C GLU A 122 1.16 -1.23 -14.46
N ASP A 123 2.41 -0.86 -14.74
CA ASP A 123 3.29 -1.60 -15.67
C ASP A 123 3.56 -3.04 -15.20
N LEU A 124 3.80 -3.24 -13.91
CA LEU A 124 4.00 -4.58 -13.35
C LEU A 124 2.73 -5.42 -13.42
N ASN A 125 1.56 -4.84 -13.14
CA ASN A 125 0.28 -5.52 -13.28
C ASN A 125 0.02 -5.95 -14.72
N ASN A 126 0.31 -5.07 -15.69
CA ASN A 126 0.19 -5.39 -17.11
C ASN A 126 1.12 -6.56 -17.52
N LYS A 127 2.35 -6.60 -16.99
CA LYS A 127 3.27 -7.73 -17.20
C LYS A 127 2.76 -9.03 -16.58
N ILE A 128 2.21 -8.97 -15.36
CA ILE A 128 1.63 -10.14 -14.68
C ILE A 128 0.45 -10.70 -15.47
N ILE A 129 -0.45 -9.84 -15.95
CA ILE A 129 -1.59 -10.24 -16.79
C ILE A 129 -1.09 -10.97 -18.03
N LYS A 130 -0.14 -10.39 -18.76
CA LYS A 130 0.43 -10.98 -19.97
C LYS A 130 1.07 -12.35 -19.73
N ILE A 131 1.89 -12.48 -18.68
CA ILE A 131 2.52 -13.75 -18.31
C ILE A 131 1.47 -14.81 -17.96
N ASN A 132 0.42 -14.43 -17.22
CA ASN A 132 -0.65 -15.35 -16.86
C ASN A 132 -1.44 -15.84 -18.09
N GLU A 133 -1.71 -14.96 -19.06
CA GLU A 133 -2.35 -15.32 -20.32
C GLU A 133 -1.50 -16.32 -21.11
N GLU A 134 -0.19 -16.06 -21.25
CA GLU A 134 0.76 -16.96 -21.91
C GLU A 134 0.80 -18.34 -21.23
N LEU A 135 0.84 -18.36 -19.90
CA LEU A 135 0.88 -19.59 -19.10
C LEU A 135 -0.42 -20.40 -19.23
N ILE A 136 -1.59 -19.74 -19.29
CA ILE A 136 -2.88 -20.40 -19.54
C ILE A 136 -2.89 -21.05 -20.93
N VAL A 137 -2.40 -20.35 -21.96
CA VAL A 137 -2.31 -20.89 -23.32
C VAL A 137 -1.42 -22.13 -23.36
N GLU A 138 -0.24 -22.05 -22.73
CA GLU A 138 0.70 -23.18 -22.68
C GLU A 138 0.13 -24.38 -21.92
N LYS A 139 -0.48 -24.17 -20.75
CA LYS A 139 -1.16 -25.23 -20.00
C LYS A 139 -2.26 -25.90 -20.79
N ASN A 140 -3.08 -25.13 -21.49
CA ASN A 140 -4.14 -25.66 -22.34
C ASN A 140 -3.59 -26.47 -23.51
N LYS A 141 -2.46 -26.07 -24.08
CA LYS A 141 -1.77 -26.83 -25.12
C LYS A 141 -1.28 -28.18 -24.60
N LEU A 142 -0.56 -28.19 -23.47
CA LEU A 142 -0.08 -29.41 -22.84
C LEU A 142 -1.21 -30.36 -22.45
N LEU A 143 -2.33 -29.82 -21.94
CA LEU A 143 -3.50 -30.62 -21.60
C LEU A 143 -4.11 -31.29 -22.83
N ARG A 144 -4.21 -30.57 -23.97
CA ARG A 144 -4.69 -31.15 -25.23
C ARG A 144 -3.78 -32.28 -25.72
N GLU A 145 -2.46 -32.07 -25.65
CA GLU A 145 -1.46 -33.09 -26.02
C GLU A 145 -1.58 -34.34 -25.14
N GLN A 146 -1.77 -34.18 -23.83
CA GLN A 146 -2.00 -35.31 -22.93
C GLN A 146 -3.31 -36.05 -23.23
N VAL A 147 -4.41 -35.33 -23.43
CA VAL A 147 -5.71 -35.94 -23.79
C VAL A 147 -5.60 -36.74 -25.08
N GLU A 148 -4.92 -36.21 -26.09
CA GLU A 148 -4.70 -36.90 -27.36
C GLU A 148 -3.84 -38.15 -27.18
N HIS A 149 -2.72 -38.05 -26.46
CA HIS A 149 -1.84 -39.18 -26.15
C HIS A 149 -2.59 -40.32 -25.45
N PHE A 150 -3.33 -40.02 -24.37
CA PHE A 150 -4.09 -41.05 -23.65
C PHE A 150 -5.27 -41.59 -24.46
N SER A 151 -5.93 -40.76 -25.28
CA SER A 151 -6.97 -41.24 -26.19
C SER A 151 -6.41 -42.23 -27.20
N GLN A 152 -5.25 -41.93 -27.80
CA GLN A 152 -4.56 -42.83 -28.73
C GLN A 152 -4.10 -44.11 -28.05
N ALA A 153 -3.49 -44.03 -26.86
CA ALA A 153 -3.08 -45.20 -26.10
C ALA A 153 -4.28 -46.12 -25.77
N TYR A 154 -5.40 -45.55 -25.33
CA TYR A 154 -6.61 -46.33 -25.04
C TYR A 154 -7.17 -47.00 -26.31
N ARG A 155 -7.24 -46.27 -27.43
CA ARG A 155 -7.66 -46.83 -28.72
C ARG A 155 -6.75 -47.99 -29.13
N ASN A 156 -5.44 -47.82 -29.05
CA ASN A 156 -4.47 -48.86 -29.39
C ASN A 156 -4.68 -50.11 -28.52
N ILE A 157 -4.83 -49.95 -27.21
CA ILE A 157 -5.10 -51.07 -26.29
C ILE A 157 -6.40 -51.78 -26.67
N ALA A 158 -7.50 -51.06 -26.83
CA ALA A 158 -8.80 -51.64 -27.20
C ALA A 158 -8.71 -52.43 -28.52
N VAL A 159 -8.04 -51.88 -29.52
CA VAL A 159 -7.84 -52.52 -30.82
C VAL A 159 -6.98 -53.79 -30.71
N THR A 160 -5.83 -53.71 -30.02
CA THR A 160 -4.95 -54.87 -29.82
C THR A 160 -5.61 -55.99 -29.00
N SER A 161 -6.49 -55.63 -28.05
CA SER A 161 -7.25 -56.61 -27.27
C SER A 161 -8.35 -57.29 -28.08
N SER A 162 -9.00 -56.56 -28.99
CA SER A 162 -10.06 -57.12 -29.84
C SER A 162 -9.52 -57.87 -31.05
N TYR A 163 -8.33 -57.51 -31.55
CA TYR A 163 -7.73 -58.08 -32.76
C TYR A 163 -6.21 -58.35 -32.58
N PRO A 164 -5.83 -59.44 -31.89
CA PRO A 164 -4.44 -59.69 -31.48
C PRO A 164 -3.44 -59.95 -32.63
N ASP A 165 -3.90 -60.39 -33.80
CA ASP A 165 -3.04 -60.93 -34.88
C ASP A 165 -2.96 -60.05 -36.13
N SER A 166 -3.27 -58.76 -36.02
CA SER A 166 -3.28 -57.88 -37.18
C SER A 166 -2.17 -56.83 -37.11
N GLU A 167 -1.25 -56.88 -38.07
CA GLU A 167 -0.33 -55.77 -38.39
C GLU A 167 -1.16 -54.60 -38.94
N LEU A 168 -1.87 -53.88 -38.06
CA LEU A 168 -2.83 -52.84 -38.42
C LEU A 168 -2.12 -51.52 -38.72
N LYS A 169 -1.32 -51.48 -39.79
CA LYS A 169 -1.09 -50.23 -40.52
C LYS A 169 -2.40 -49.91 -41.27
N ASN A 170 -3.16 -48.94 -40.77
CA ASN A 170 -4.28 -48.25 -41.46
C ASN A 170 -5.71 -48.82 -41.29
N VAL A 171 -6.07 -49.48 -40.17
CA VAL A 171 -7.48 -49.88 -39.97
C VAL A 171 -8.40 -48.78 -39.43
N PHE A 172 -7.85 -47.61 -39.09
CA PHE A 172 -8.63 -46.46 -38.62
C PHE A 172 -8.53 -45.20 -39.49
N ASP A 173 -8.27 -45.33 -40.79
CA ASP A 173 -8.51 -44.23 -41.76
C ASP A 173 -10.02 -44.08 -42.05
N PHE A 174 -10.81 -43.90 -41.00
CA PHE A 174 -12.24 -43.65 -41.13
C PHE A 174 -12.45 -42.18 -41.48
N LYS A 175 -12.63 -41.90 -42.77
CA LYS A 175 -13.12 -40.58 -43.22
C LYS A 175 -14.51 -40.33 -42.64
N LYS A 176 -14.64 -39.22 -41.89
CA LYS A 176 -15.89 -38.79 -41.26
C LYS A 176 -16.98 -38.59 -42.32
N GLY A 177 -18.05 -39.41 -42.27
CA GLY A 177 -19.24 -39.24 -43.13
C GLY A 177 -19.58 -40.41 -44.06
N ASP A 178 -18.78 -41.48 -44.10
CA ASP A 178 -19.04 -42.61 -44.99
C ASP A 178 -20.06 -43.61 -44.40
N LYS A 179 -21.23 -43.75 -45.05
CA LYS A 179 -22.35 -44.58 -44.57
C LYS A 179 -21.97 -46.06 -44.44
N LYS A 180 -21.12 -46.57 -45.34
CA LYS A 180 -20.68 -47.97 -45.32
C LYS A 180 -19.90 -48.34 -44.06
N ASN A 181 -19.19 -47.39 -43.47
CA ASN A 181 -18.40 -47.64 -42.27
C ASN A 181 -19.28 -47.71 -41.00
N LYS A 182 -20.39 -46.96 -40.96
CA LYS A 182 -21.35 -47.05 -39.86
C LYS A 182 -22.05 -48.40 -39.80
N ASP A 183 -22.49 -48.90 -40.95
CA ASP A 183 -23.22 -50.16 -41.01
C ASP A 183 -22.30 -51.33 -40.60
N LYS A 184 -21.04 -51.32 -41.04
CA LYS A 184 -20.06 -52.35 -40.70
C LYS A 184 -19.71 -52.37 -39.20
N ILE A 185 -19.55 -51.20 -38.58
CA ILE A 185 -19.33 -51.09 -37.12
C ILE A 185 -20.56 -51.58 -36.35
N MET A 186 -21.77 -51.26 -36.83
CA MET A 186 -23.01 -51.69 -36.19
C MET A 186 -23.17 -53.21 -36.26
N THR A 187 -22.85 -53.84 -37.39
CA THR A 187 -22.90 -55.30 -37.56
C THR A 187 -21.88 -56.01 -36.67
N ASP A 188 -20.63 -55.55 -36.65
CA ASP A 188 -19.58 -56.17 -35.83
C ASP A 188 -19.87 -56.03 -34.32
N LEU A 189 -20.45 -54.89 -33.89
CA LEU A 189 -20.88 -54.70 -32.51
C LEU A 189 -22.07 -55.60 -32.15
N ILE A 190 -23.03 -55.78 -33.06
CA ILE A 190 -24.16 -56.69 -32.81
C ILE A 190 -23.65 -58.11 -32.65
N GLU A 191 -22.76 -58.61 -33.53
CA GLU A 191 -22.20 -59.96 -33.43
C GLU A 191 -21.38 -60.20 -32.15
N GLN A 192 -20.59 -59.21 -31.71
CA GLN A 192 -19.81 -59.34 -30.47
C GLN A 192 -20.66 -59.33 -29.20
N PHE A 193 -21.80 -58.64 -29.21
CA PHE A 193 -22.69 -58.52 -28.03
C PHE A 193 -23.89 -59.49 -28.06
N ASP A 194 -24.19 -60.15 -29.18
CA ASP A 194 -25.22 -61.21 -29.27
C ASP A 194 -24.81 -62.50 -28.54
N MET A 195 -23.55 -62.62 -28.10
CA MET A 195 -23.09 -63.72 -27.23
C MET A 195 -23.72 -63.73 -25.83
N PHE A 196 -24.57 -62.75 -25.48
CA PHE A 196 -25.28 -62.64 -24.20
C PHE A 196 -26.82 -62.69 -24.30
N GLY A 197 -27.38 -63.12 -25.44
CA GLY A 197 -28.82 -63.36 -25.56
C GLY A 197 -29.31 -64.50 -24.64
N PRO A 198 -30.51 -64.42 -24.04
CA PRO A 198 -31.00 -65.43 -23.10
C PRO A 198 -31.22 -66.77 -23.82
N LYS A 199 -30.71 -67.85 -23.24
CA LYS A 199 -30.97 -69.24 -23.66
C LYS A 199 -32.44 -69.63 -23.49
#